data_AF-A0A1A8JHW7-F1
#
_entry.id   AF-A0A1A8JHW7-F1
#
_cell.length_a   1.000
_cell.length_b   1.000
_cell.length_c   1.000
_cell.angle_alpha   90.00
_cell.angle_beta   90.00
_cell.angle_gamma   90.00
#
_symmetry.space_group_name_H-M   'P 1'
#
loop_
_entity.id
_entity.type
_entity.pdbx_description
1 polymer ?
#
loop_
_entity_poly.entity_id
_entity_poly.type
_entity_poly.pdbx_seq_one_letter_code
_entity_poly.pdbx_strand_id
1 'polypeptide(L)'
;PVLVFLFVPQMKNLDADLCIDQGPVPGHTPISFHCYYYGPQMVYYRTTGELYVGGIKSHKYNDNRCLTDVGQKNTEPGLYNCKEAMQKGMGIYWDFIQGKELKNRQTKRCLEIIKGVLLIQECTGQRWTIQNIIKELK
;
A
#
# COMPACT_ATOMS: atom_id res chain seq x y z
N PRO A 1 17.37 7.18 24.77
CA PRO A 1 15.98 7.63 24.49
C PRO A 1 15.84 8.56 23.26
N VAL A 2 16.67 8.37 22.22
CA VAL A 2 16.61 9.13 20.96
C VAL A 2 17.06 8.20 19.84
N LEU A 3 16.18 7.38 19.24
CA LEU A 3 16.38 6.80 17.89
C LEU A 3 15.20 5.98 17.31
N VAL A 4 13.96 6.12 17.77
CA VAL A 4 12.83 5.30 17.23
C VAL A 4 12.04 6.02 16.13
N PHE A 5 12.25 7.32 15.93
CA PHE A 5 11.43 8.14 15.02
C PHE A 5 11.90 8.23 13.56
N LEU A 6 13.01 7.60 13.17
CA LEU A 6 13.58 7.79 11.82
C LEU A 6 13.25 6.70 10.79
N PHE A 7 12.48 5.67 11.15
CA PHE A 7 12.29 4.49 10.28
C PHE A 7 10.84 4.06 10.13
N VAL A 8 9.90 4.99 9.96
CA VAL A 8 8.54 4.64 9.50
C VAL A 8 8.62 4.44 7.99
N PRO A 9 8.48 3.21 7.46
CA PRO A 9 8.48 3.02 6.02
C PRO A 9 7.16 3.57 5.48
N GLN A 10 7.24 4.50 4.53
CA GLN A 10 6.06 5.14 3.92
C GLN A 10 6.15 5.03 2.41
N MET A 11 5.00 4.85 1.77
CA MET A 11 4.89 4.84 0.32
C MET A 11 4.30 6.16 -0.16
N LYS A 12 5.10 6.92 -0.91
CA LYS A 12 4.79 8.24 -1.43
C LYS A 12 4.63 8.20 -2.93
N ASN A 13 3.59 8.86 -3.43
CA ASN A 13 3.45 9.20 -4.84
C ASN A 13 4.25 10.49 -5.11
N LEU A 14 5.19 10.44 -6.04
CA LEU A 14 6.08 11.55 -6.38
C LEU A 14 5.39 12.62 -7.22
N ASP A 15 4.33 12.27 -7.94
CA ASP A 15 3.62 13.17 -8.84
C ASP A 15 2.52 13.96 -8.11
N ALA A 16 1.84 13.34 -7.15
CA ALA A 16 0.81 13.98 -6.32
C ALA A 16 1.34 14.55 -4.99
N ASP A 17 2.57 14.22 -4.59
CA ASP A 17 3.17 14.59 -3.31
C ASP A 17 2.37 14.12 -2.07
N LEU A 18 1.72 12.95 -2.19
CA LEU A 18 0.88 12.36 -1.14
C LEU A 18 1.33 10.93 -0.80
N CYS A 19 1.01 10.49 0.42
CA CYS A 19 1.33 9.16 0.93
C CYS A 19 0.07 8.29 1.01
N ILE A 20 0.27 6.97 0.88
CA ILE A 20 -0.76 5.98 1.19
C ILE A 20 -1.03 6.02 2.70
N ASP A 21 -2.30 6.08 3.06
CA ASP A 21 -2.77 6.09 4.43
C ASP A 21 -3.87 5.03 4.60
N GLN A 22 -3.84 4.34 5.73
CA GLN A 22 -4.85 3.37 6.12
C GLN A 22 -6.27 3.97 6.14
N GLY A 23 -6.39 5.27 6.41
CA GLY A 23 -7.67 5.95 6.58
C GLY A 23 -8.36 5.64 7.93
N PRO A 24 -9.59 6.14 8.11
CA PRO A 24 -10.34 5.96 9.35
C PRO A 24 -10.70 4.49 9.60
N VAL A 25 -10.69 4.11 10.88
CA VAL A 25 -11.17 2.80 11.37
C VAL A 25 -12.37 3.05 12.29
N PRO A 26 -13.52 2.36 12.11
CA PRO A 26 -13.77 1.22 11.22
C PRO A 26 -13.87 1.61 9.75
N GLY A 27 -13.28 0.81 8.86
CA GLY A 27 -13.22 1.06 7.42
C GLY A 27 -12.15 0.21 6.74
N HIS A 28 -12.29 0.00 5.43
CA HIS A 28 -11.32 -0.75 4.63
C HIS A 28 -10.75 0.01 3.43
N THR A 29 -11.24 1.21 3.14
CA THR A 29 -10.79 1.97 1.96
C THR A 29 -9.60 2.84 2.38
N PRO A 30 -8.38 2.59 1.86
CA PRO A 30 -7.24 3.45 2.13
C PRO A 30 -7.43 4.80 1.42
N ILE A 31 -6.78 5.83 1.94
CA ILE A 31 -6.83 7.19 1.39
C ILE A 31 -5.42 7.64 1.02
N SER A 32 -5.33 8.67 0.20
CA SER A 32 -4.09 9.45 0.07
C SER A 32 -4.17 10.67 0.99
N PHE A 33 -3.10 10.92 1.73
CA PHE A 33 -3.01 12.07 2.63
C PHE A 33 -1.60 12.65 2.64
N HIS A 34 -1.42 13.85 3.17
CA HIS A 34 -0.10 14.44 3.35
C HIS A 34 0.81 13.49 4.14
N CYS A 35 2.09 13.42 3.79
CA CYS A 35 3.02 12.53 4.47
C CYS A 35 3.38 13.09 5.86
N TYR A 36 3.01 12.39 6.95
CA TYR A 36 3.26 12.86 8.33
C TYR A 36 3.86 11.79 9.27
N TYR A 37 4.46 10.73 8.70
CA TYR A 37 5.30 9.75 9.41
C TYR A 37 4.64 9.06 10.62
N TYR A 38 3.35 8.76 10.53
CA TYR A 38 2.59 8.15 11.61
C TYR A 38 2.09 6.74 11.27
N GLY A 39 1.64 6.02 12.29
CA GLY A 39 1.21 4.62 12.20
C GLY A 39 0.29 4.26 11.01
N PRO A 40 -0.75 5.06 10.71
CA PRO A 40 -1.65 4.82 9.57
C PRO A 40 -0.96 4.83 8.21
N GLN A 41 0.17 5.52 8.07
CA GLN A 41 0.93 5.64 6.82
C GLN A 41 2.13 4.69 6.74
N MET A 42 2.25 3.75 7.69
CA MET A 42 3.24 2.70 7.59
C MET A 42 2.89 1.79 6.41
N VAL A 43 3.83 1.61 5.50
CA VAL A 43 3.67 0.72 4.34
C VAL A 43 4.85 -0.23 4.28
N TYR A 44 4.57 -1.51 4.12
CA TYR A 44 5.59 -2.55 4.00
C TYR A 44 5.39 -3.31 2.70
N TYR A 45 6.42 -3.31 1.86
CA TYR A 45 6.44 -4.06 0.61
C TYR A 45 7.27 -5.33 0.78
N ARG A 46 6.64 -6.50 0.66
CA ARG A 46 7.35 -7.78 0.65
C ARG A 46 7.95 -8.07 -0.72
N THR A 47 9.02 -8.86 -0.76
CA THR A 47 9.69 -9.33 -1.99
C THR A 47 8.77 -10.16 -2.89
N THR A 48 7.73 -10.76 -2.32
CA THR A 48 6.64 -11.47 -2.99
C THR A 48 5.66 -10.56 -3.73
N GLY A 49 5.64 -9.26 -3.42
CA GLY A 49 4.78 -8.26 -4.05
C GLY A 49 3.62 -7.77 -3.18
N GLU A 50 3.47 -8.25 -1.95
CA GLU A 50 2.39 -7.81 -1.05
C GLU A 50 2.70 -6.44 -0.44
N LEU A 51 1.69 -5.55 -0.41
CA LEU A 51 1.75 -4.25 0.26
C LEU A 51 0.88 -4.25 1.50
N TYR A 52 1.48 -4.14 2.67
CA TYR A 52 0.78 -4.01 3.94
C TYR A 52 0.68 -2.53 4.30
N VAL A 53 -0.50 -2.09 4.75
CA VAL A 53 -0.75 -0.67 5.10
C VAL A 53 -1.26 -0.57 6.53
N GLY A 54 -0.69 0.36 7.28
CA GLY A 54 -0.93 0.57 8.70
C GLY A 54 0.09 -0.14 9.60
N GLY A 55 -0.13 -0.05 10.91
CA GLY A 55 0.75 -0.69 11.89
C GLY A 55 0.78 -2.20 11.73
N ILE A 56 1.96 -2.78 11.50
CA ILE A 56 2.15 -4.23 11.55
C ILE A 56 1.99 -4.68 13.00
N LYS A 57 1.13 -5.67 13.20
CA LYS A 57 0.95 -6.29 14.50
C LYS A 57 1.84 -7.54 14.56
N SER A 58 2.76 -7.58 15.51
CA SER A 58 3.77 -8.64 15.65
C SER A 58 3.19 -10.02 16.04
N HIS A 59 1.98 -10.04 16.60
CA HIS A 59 1.35 -11.28 17.03
C HIS A 59 0.83 -12.09 15.84
N LYS A 60 1.17 -13.39 15.83
CA LYS A 60 0.80 -14.41 14.82
C LYS A 60 -0.72 -14.52 14.54
N TYR A 61 -1.55 -13.98 15.42
CA TYR A 61 -3.02 -14.01 15.36
C TYR A 61 -3.63 -12.69 14.87
N ASN A 62 -2.83 -11.66 14.62
CA ASN A 62 -3.35 -10.41 14.10
C ASN A 62 -3.25 -10.39 12.58
N ASP A 63 -4.38 -10.09 11.98
CA ASP A 63 -4.51 -10.00 10.54
C ASP A 63 -3.95 -8.65 10.08
N ASN A 64 -2.72 -8.68 9.55
CA ASN A 64 -2.22 -7.55 8.78
C ASN A 64 -3.06 -7.42 7.50
N ARG A 65 -3.37 -6.19 7.12
CA ARG A 65 -4.20 -5.91 5.93
C ARG A 65 -3.31 -5.57 4.75
N CYS A 66 -3.58 -6.17 3.60
CA CYS A 66 -2.91 -5.83 2.35
C CYS A 66 -3.74 -4.89 1.50
N LEU A 67 -3.07 -4.08 0.70
CA LEU A 67 -3.66 -3.35 -0.40
C LEU A 67 -4.13 -4.34 -1.48
N THR A 68 -5.42 -4.28 -1.81
CA THR A 68 -6.05 -5.20 -2.74
C THR A 68 -6.67 -4.47 -3.92
N ASP A 69 -6.51 -5.06 -5.10
CA ASP A 69 -7.38 -4.82 -6.24
C ASP A 69 -8.52 -5.85 -6.27
N VAL A 70 -9.77 -5.41 -6.11
CA VAL A 70 -10.94 -6.31 -6.16
C VAL A 70 -11.29 -6.76 -7.60
N GLY A 71 -10.60 -6.25 -8.62
CA GLY A 71 -10.68 -6.71 -10.00
C GLY A 71 -12.00 -6.44 -10.73
N GLN A 72 -12.95 -5.78 -10.08
CA GLN A 72 -14.25 -5.40 -10.66
C GLN A 72 -14.20 -3.97 -11.19
N LYS A 73 -15.31 -3.51 -11.81
CA LYS A 73 -15.54 -2.11 -12.26
C LYS A 73 -15.26 -1.05 -11.18
N ASN A 74 -15.05 -1.47 -9.92
CA ASN A 74 -14.62 -0.59 -8.87
C ASN A 74 -13.15 -0.21 -9.04
N THR A 75 -12.90 1.10 -9.06
CA THR A 75 -11.57 1.68 -9.06
C THR A 75 -11.05 1.88 -7.64
N GLU A 76 -11.86 1.70 -6.60
CA GLU A 76 -11.40 1.89 -5.23
C GLU A 76 -10.52 0.73 -4.76
N PRO A 77 -9.31 1.00 -4.24
CA PRO A 77 -8.52 0.00 -3.54
C PRO A 77 -9.17 -0.39 -2.20
N GLY A 78 -8.81 -1.56 -1.70
CA GLY A 78 -9.25 -2.04 -0.40
C GLY A 78 -8.10 -2.51 0.49
N LEU A 79 -8.33 -2.53 1.80
CA LEU A 79 -7.49 -3.11 2.83
C LEU A 79 -8.23 -4.28 3.47
N TYR A 80 -7.90 -5.49 3.01
CA TYR A 80 -8.47 -6.73 3.52
C TYR A 80 -7.39 -7.59 4.17
N ASN A 81 -7.81 -8.57 4.98
CA ASN A 81 -6.91 -9.61 5.46
C ASN A 81 -6.22 -10.27 4.27
N CYS A 82 -4.89 -10.35 4.30
CA CYS A 82 -4.10 -10.88 3.18
C CYS A 82 -4.46 -12.32 2.81
N LYS A 83 -4.70 -13.18 3.80
CA LYS A 83 -5.06 -14.59 3.58
C LYS A 83 -6.44 -14.73 2.97
N GLU A 84 -7.40 -13.95 3.48
CA GLU A 84 -8.77 -13.94 2.97
C GLU A 84 -8.83 -13.38 1.54
N ALA A 85 -8.14 -12.26 1.30
CA ALA A 85 -8.06 -11.63 -0.01
C ALA A 85 -7.44 -12.58 -1.06
N MET A 86 -6.38 -13.30 -0.68
CA MET A 86 -5.79 -14.33 -1.52
C MET A 86 -6.78 -15.46 -1.84
N GLN A 87 -7.50 -15.97 -0.84
CA GLN A 87 -8.51 -17.03 -1.03
C GLN A 87 -9.67 -16.57 -1.91
N LYS A 88 -10.04 -15.29 -1.83
CA LYS A 88 -11.08 -14.66 -2.65
C LYS A 88 -10.60 -14.25 -4.05
N GLY A 89 -9.33 -14.50 -4.39
CA GLY A 89 -8.77 -14.18 -5.71
C GLY A 89 -8.62 -12.68 -5.97
N MET A 90 -8.54 -11.86 -4.91
CA MET A 90 -8.25 -10.43 -5.04
C MET A 90 -6.79 -10.23 -5.44
N GLY A 91 -6.52 -9.20 -6.25
CA GLY A 91 -5.18 -8.84 -6.67
C GLY A 91 -4.39 -8.21 -5.52
N ILE A 92 -3.69 -9.05 -4.75
CA ILE A 92 -2.85 -8.61 -3.62
C ILE A 92 -1.38 -8.39 -3.99
N TYR A 93 -0.97 -8.86 -5.17
CA TYR A 93 0.42 -8.79 -5.62
C TYR A 93 0.64 -7.60 -6.54
N TRP A 94 1.59 -6.76 -6.16
CA TRP A 94 1.96 -5.55 -6.85
C TRP A 94 3.42 -5.66 -7.31
N ASP A 95 3.67 -5.34 -8.57
CA ASP A 95 5.00 -5.15 -9.11
C ASP A 95 5.41 -3.69 -8.85
N PHE A 96 6.49 -3.52 -8.09
CA PHE A 96 6.99 -2.22 -7.67
C PHE A 96 8.50 -2.09 -7.91
N ILE A 97 8.89 -0.95 -8.48
CA ILE A 97 10.27 -0.50 -8.63
C ILE A 97 10.31 0.97 -8.19
N GLN A 98 11.35 1.36 -7.43
CA GLN A 98 11.53 2.74 -6.98
C GLN A 98 11.46 3.73 -8.15
N GLY A 99 10.61 4.76 -8.03
CA GLY A 99 10.43 5.80 -9.04
C GLY A 99 9.66 5.35 -10.29
N LYS A 100 8.94 4.23 -10.22
CA LYS A 100 8.09 3.71 -11.31
C LYS A 100 6.65 3.51 -10.84
N GLU A 101 5.80 3.08 -11.77
CA GLU A 101 4.41 2.71 -11.50
C GLU A 101 4.31 1.59 -10.46
N LEU A 102 3.22 1.60 -9.69
CA LEU A 102 2.84 0.52 -8.81
C LEU A 102 1.73 -0.28 -9.48
N LYS A 103 2.07 -1.44 -10.04
CA LYS A 103 1.19 -2.18 -10.95
C LYS A 103 0.70 -3.48 -10.34
N ASN A 104 -0.59 -3.74 -10.41
CA ASN A 104 -1.15 -5.00 -9.96
C ASN A 104 -0.79 -6.12 -10.95
N ARG A 105 -0.24 -7.23 -10.44
CA ARG A 105 0.23 -8.33 -11.28
C ARG A 105 -0.92 -9.06 -11.99
N GLN A 106 -2.10 -9.14 -11.36
CA GLN A 106 -3.26 -9.87 -11.87
C GLN A 106 -4.07 -9.02 -12.85
N THR A 107 -4.46 -7.82 -12.46
CA THR A 107 -5.36 -6.96 -13.26
C THR A 107 -4.61 -6.09 -14.27
N LYS A 108 -3.28 -5.98 -14.15
CA LYS A 108 -2.43 -5.10 -14.95
C LYS A 108 -2.75 -3.61 -14.85
N ARG A 109 -3.62 -3.22 -13.90
CA ARG A 109 -3.94 -1.83 -13.55
C ARG A 109 -2.90 -1.27 -12.57
N CYS A 110 -2.83 0.05 -12.45
CA CYS A 110 -1.92 0.73 -11.54
C CYS A 110 -2.66 1.43 -10.41
N LEU A 111 -2.00 1.55 -9.26
CA LEU A 111 -2.43 2.44 -8.20
C LEU A 111 -2.03 3.87 -8.56
N GLU A 112 -3.01 4.76 -8.56
CA GLU A 112 -2.91 6.14 -9.03
C GLU A 112 -3.54 7.07 -8.00
N ILE A 113 -3.09 8.33 -7.97
CA ILE A 113 -3.75 9.40 -7.23
C ILE A 113 -4.35 10.39 -8.22
N ILE A 114 -5.68 10.54 -8.20
CA ILE A 114 -6.40 11.51 -9.04
C ILE A 114 -7.17 12.45 -8.13
N LYS A 115 -6.86 13.75 -8.22
CA LYS A 115 -7.47 14.80 -7.37
C LYS A 115 -7.43 14.47 -5.87
N GLY A 116 -6.32 13.88 -5.41
CA GLY A 116 -6.11 13.51 -4.01
C GLY A 116 -6.84 12.24 -3.55
N VAL A 117 -7.36 11.44 -4.48
CA VAL A 117 -8.03 10.16 -4.19
C VAL A 117 -7.22 9.00 -4.77
N LEU A 118 -7.01 7.95 -3.96
CA LEU A 118 -6.40 6.69 -4.41
C LEU A 118 -7.37 5.89 -5.26
N LEU A 119 -6.93 5.51 -6.47
CA LEU A 119 -7.71 4.75 -7.42
C LEU A 119 -6.84 3.69 -8.11
N ILE A 120 -7.47 2.62 -8.57
CA ILE A 120 -6.90 1.56 -9.38
C ILE A 120 -7.50 1.65 -10.79
N GLN A 121 -6.67 2.04 -11.74
CA GLN A 121 -7.10 2.32 -13.12
C GLN A 121 -6.00 1.97 -14.13
N GLU A 122 -6.20 2.32 -15.39
CA GLU A 122 -5.14 2.22 -16.40
C GLU A 122 -3.92 3.03 -15.98
N CYS A 123 -2.74 2.47 -16.24
CA CYS A 123 -1.48 3.05 -15.83
C CYS A 123 -1.20 4.35 -16.58
N THR A 124 -1.12 5.45 -15.83
CA THR A 124 -0.71 6.76 -16.34
C THR A 124 0.79 7.00 -16.18
N GLY A 125 1.46 6.13 -15.42
CA GLY A 125 2.90 6.19 -15.16
C GLY A 125 3.26 7.01 -13.93
N GLN A 126 2.33 7.26 -12.99
CA GLN A 126 2.69 7.92 -11.72
C GLN A 126 3.74 7.11 -10.99
N ARG A 127 4.66 7.83 -10.37
CA ARG A 127 5.88 7.27 -9.80
C ARG A 127 5.72 7.16 -8.31
N TRP A 128 5.99 5.97 -7.81
CA TRP A 128 5.93 5.67 -6.39
C TRP A 128 7.33 5.48 -5.82
N THR A 129 7.51 5.86 -4.57
CA THR A 129 8.71 5.58 -3.80
C THR A 129 8.32 5.02 -2.43
N ILE A 130 9.10 4.08 -1.93
CA ILE A 130 9.00 3.63 -0.54
C ILE A 130 10.27 4.04 0.22
N GLN A 131 10.10 4.69 1.36
CA GLN A 131 11.22 5.00 2.25
C GLN A 131 11.57 3.76 3.08
N ASN A 132 12.86 3.56 3.35
CA ASN A 132 13.39 2.47 4.19
C ASN A 132 12.94 1.07 3.74
N ILE A 133 13.50 0.58 2.63
CA ILE A 133 13.32 -0.80 2.17
C ILE A 133 13.85 -1.75 3.26
N ILE A 134 12.94 -2.40 4.00
CA ILE A 134 13.31 -3.49 4.91
C ILE A 134 13.59 -4.71 4.03
N LYS A 135 14.88 -4.94 3.73
CA LYS A 135 15.31 -6.21 3.16
C LYS A 135 15.20 -7.23 4.27
N GLU A 136 14.38 -8.28 4.08
CA GLU A 136 14.48 -9.46 4.94
C GLU A 136 15.93 -9.95 4.86
N LEU A 137 16.65 -9.87 5.98
CA LEU A 137 17.94 -10.53 6.13
C LEU A 137 17.65 -12.03 5.99
N LYS A 138 18.22 -12.65 4.95
CA LYS A 138 18.12 -14.10 4.72
C LYS A 138 18.74 -14.88 5.87
#